data_AF-A0A6B0Y7H0-F1
#
_entry.id   AF-A0A6B0Y7H0-F1
#
_cell.length_a   1.000
_cell.length_b   1.000
_cell.length_c   1.000
_cell.angle_alpha   90.00
_cell.angle_beta   90.00
_cell.angle_gamma   90.00
#
_symmetry.space_group_name_H-M   'P 1'
#
loop_
_entity.id
_entity.type
_entity.pdbx_description
1 polymer ?
#
loop_
_entity_poly.entity_id
_entity_poly.type
_entity_poly.pdbx_seq_one_letter_code
_entity_poly.pdbx_strand_id
1 'polypeptide(L)'
;MYQDEDGCPDVIEDGVAVQFVFADADEDGIDDRWDTCTDEAENFNGYLDWDGCPDTLAAGSGGPGMSDSDSDGYPDDVDMCPVSPETWNKFNDDDGCPDVLPEQSRFVHDGDLDGVLDGADICPTAPEDYDGDADNDGCPE
;
A
#
# COMPACT_ATOMS: atom_id res chain seq x y z
N MET A 1 18.43 43.21 36.83
CA MET A 1 17.48 42.10 37.03
C MET A 1 16.69 42.07 35.74
N TYR A 2 17.08 41.27 34.75
CA TYR A 2 17.19 39.81 34.75
C TYR A 2 18.37 39.43 33.84
N GLN A 3 19.17 38.45 34.27
CA GLN A 3 20.17 37.76 33.46
C GLN A 3 19.57 36.37 33.22
N ASP A 4 19.32 36.00 31.98
CA ASP A 4 19.12 34.62 31.57
C ASP A 4 20.49 33.97 31.32
N GLU A 5 20.70 32.81 31.93
CA GLU A 5 21.92 32.00 31.82
C GLU A 5 22.03 31.24 30.48
N ASP A 6 21.42 31.72 29.38
CA ASP A 6 21.40 31.02 28.09
C ASP A 6 22.60 31.35 27.17
N GLY A 7 23.42 32.33 27.55
CA GLY A 7 24.69 32.62 26.86
C GLY A 7 24.54 33.36 25.53
N CYS A 8 23.36 33.90 25.23
CA CYS A 8 23.14 34.76 24.07
C CYS A 8 23.35 36.25 24.45
N PRO A 9 23.93 37.07 23.57
CA PRO A 9 24.02 38.52 23.81
C PRO A 9 22.67 39.20 23.59
N ASP A 10 22.08 39.74 24.66
CA ASP A 10 20.79 40.46 24.69
C ASP A 10 20.76 41.83 24.01
N VAL A 11 21.81 42.19 23.26
CA VAL A 11 21.92 43.48 22.59
C VAL A 11 21.58 43.32 21.12
N ILE A 12 20.42 43.84 20.73
CA ILE A 12 20.11 44.10 19.33
C ILE A 12 20.92 45.34 18.93
N GLU A 13 22.17 45.16 18.47
CA GLU A 13 22.91 46.27 17.87
C GLU A 13 22.20 46.69 16.58
N ASP A 14 21.89 47.99 16.52
CA ASP A 14 21.16 48.68 15.46
C ASP A 14 21.58 48.24 14.04
N GLY A 15 20.65 47.62 13.32
CA GLY A 15 20.57 47.78 11.87
C GLY A 15 21.30 46.79 10.97
N VAL A 16 21.85 45.69 11.49
CA VAL A 16 22.21 44.53 10.65
C VAL A 16 21.19 43.44 10.93
N ALA A 17 20.36 43.12 9.93
CA ALA A 17 19.67 41.85 9.94
C ALA A 17 20.77 40.78 9.93
N VAL A 18 21.18 40.31 11.10
CA VAL A 18 21.84 39.01 11.23
C VAL A 18 20.82 38.03 10.72
N GLN A 19 20.89 37.75 9.43
CA GLN A 19 20.32 36.56 8.87
C GLN A 19 21.13 35.45 9.52
N PHE A 20 20.66 34.99 10.69
CA PHE A 20 21.09 33.73 11.27
C PHE A 20 20.68 32.68 10.24
N VAL A 21 21.62 32.38 9.36
CA VAL A 21 21.50 31.29 8.39
C VAL A 21 22.05 30.07 9.12
N PHE A 22 21.21 29.04 9.25
CA PHE A 22 21.66 27.77 9.78
C PHE A 22 22.61 27.12 8.76
N ALA A 23 23.47 26.22 9.24
CA ALA A 23 24.35 25.49 8.35
C ALA A 23 23.51 24.53 7.50
N ASP A 24 23.88 24.47 6.22
CA ASP A 24 23.33 23.64 5.16
C ASP A 24 24.57 23.29 4.32
N ALA A 25 25.13 22.10 4.57
CA ALA A 25 26.47 21.73 4.15
C ALA A 25 26.57 21.33 2.67
N ASP A 26 25.49 20.85 2.08
CA ASP A 26 25.40 20.50 0.65
C ASP A 26 24.57 21.50 -0.19
N GLU A 27 24.01 22.52 0.46
CA GLU A 27 23.31 23.66 -0.14
C GLU A 27 22.00 23.27 -0.85
N ASP A 28 21.30 22.25 -0.36
CA ASP A 28 20.04 21.76 -0.92
C ASP A 28 18.78 22.49 -0.40
N GLY A 29 18.93 23.32 0.65
CA GLY A 29 17.85 24.07 1.27
C GLY A 29 17.25 23.44 2.53
N ILE A 30 17.81 22.33 3.01
CA ILE A 30 17.48 21.66 4.27
C ILE A 30 18.64 21.89 5.25
N ASP A 31 18.36 22.54 6.39
CA ASP A 31 19.42 22.79 7.38
C ASP A 31 20.00 21.46 7.92
N ASP A 32 21.31 21.42 8.23
CA ASP A 32 22.06 20.27 8.79
C ASP A 32 21.40 19.58 10.02
N ARG A 33 20.47 20.25 10.69
CA ARG A 33 19.74 19.73 11.86
C ARG A 33 18.53 18.87 11.48
N TRP A 34 18.02 19.07 10.27
CA TRP A 34 16.89 18.37 9.68
C TRP A 34 17.31 17.51 8.49
N ASP A 35 18.53 17.71 8.01
CA ASP A 35 19.17 16.91 6.99
C ASP A 35 19.80 15.64 7.59
N THR A 36 19.30 14.49 7.12
CA THR A 36 19.80 13.16 7.49
C THR A 36 21.08 12.79 6.74
N CYS A 37 21.27 13.34 5.54
CA CYS A 37 22.42 13.12 4.66
C CYS A 37 23.20 14.42 4.42
N THR A 38 23.72 15.02 5.49
CA THR A 38 24.41 16.34 5.56
C THR A 38 25.43 16.70 4.45
N ASP A 39 25.93 15.74 3.67
CA ASP A 39 26.93 15.99 2.61
C ASP A 39 26.39 15.62 1.20
N GLU A 40 25.12 15.24 1.06
CA GLU A 40 24.50 14.69 -0.15
C GLU A 40 23.16 15.37 -0.44
N ALA A 41 23.16 16.32 -1.38
CA ALA A 41 22.00 17.13 -1.67
C ALA A 41 20.74 16.33 -2.03
N GLU A 42 19.62 16.68 -1.39
CA GLU A 42 18.27 16.22 -1.67
C GLU A 42 17.90 16.36 -3.14
N ASN A 43 17.11 15.40 -3.63
CA ASN A 43 16.44 15.54 -4.91
C ASN A 43 14.92 15.62 -4.72
N PHE A 44 14.39 16.83 -4.88
CA PHE A 44 12.97 17.13 -4.79
C PHE A 44 12.15 16.45 -5.91
N ASN A 45 11.89 15.16 -5.75
CA ASN A 45 11.26 14.28 -6.73
C ASN A 45 9.81 13.91 -6.35
N GLY A 46 9.31 14.39 -5.20
CA GLY A 46 7.98 14.14 -4.67
C GLY A 46 7.91 12.98 -3.67
N TYR A 47 9.04 12.39 -3.28
CA TYR A 47 9.14 11.33 -2.29
C TYR A 47 10.22 11.70 -1.27
N LEU A 48 9.82 11.79 -0.01
CA LEU A 48 10.69 12.08 1.14
C LEU A 48 11.54 13.36 1.04
N ASP A 49 11.21 14.28 0.13
CA ASP A 49 11.76 15.64 -0.14
C ASP A 49 12.18 16.56 1.04
N TRP A 50 11.97 16.18 2.31
CA TRP A 50 12.29 16.97 3.49
C TRP A 50 13.17 16.22 4.50
N ASP A 51 13.71 15.05 4.15
CA ASP A 51 14.60 14.29 5.03
C ASP A 51 16.10 14.56 4.77
N GLY A 52 16.41 15.28 3.68
CA GLY A 52 17.77 15.73 3.33
C GLY A 52 18.58 14.67 2.61
N CYS A 53 17.97 13.56 2.18
CA CYS A 53 18.68 12.48 1.52
C CYS A 53 18.22 12.34 0.07
N PRO A 54 19.13 12.12 -0.89
CA PRO A 54 18.73 11.91 -2.26
C PRO A 54 17.96 10.59 -2.39
N ASP A 55 16.64 10.70 -2.40
CA ASP A 55 15.79 9.55 -2.58
C ASP A 55 15.62 9.18 -4.04
N THR A 56 15.45 7.90 -4.28
CA THR A 56 14.80 7.48 -5.53
C THR A 56 13.34 7.33 -5.22
N LEU A 57 12.47 7.87 -6.07
CA LEU A 57 11.10 7.39 -6.18
C LEU A 57 11.19 5.86 -6.22
N ALA A 58 10.85 5.23 -5.10
CA ALA A 58 10.44 3.84 -5.10
C ALA A 58 9.13 3.87 -5.88
N ALA A 59 9.25 3.98 -7.20
CA ALA A 59 8.16 3.87 -8.13
C ALA A 59 7.37 2.64 -7.69
N GLY A 60 6.05 2.84 -7.54
CA GLY A 60 5.14 1.85 -6.98
C GLY A 60 5.51 0.44 -7.42
N SER A 61 5.63 -0.46 -6.45
CA SER A 61 5.84 -1.89 -6.68
C SER A 61 7.06 -2.30 -7.52
N GLY A 62 7.91 -1.37 -7.97
CA GLY A 62 8.85 -1.69 -9.02
C GLY A 62 9.75 -0.52 -9.37
N GLY A 63 11.03 -0.64 -9.06
CA GLY A 63 12.05 0.31 -9.54
C GLY A 63 12.01 0.47 -11.07
N PRO A 64 12.69 1.48 -11.63
CA PRO A 64 12.63 1.79 -13.06
C PRO A 64 12.93 0.55 -13.91
N GLY A 65 11.87 -0.02 -14.51
CA GLY A 65 11.92 -1.24 -15.32
C GLY A 65 11.06 -2.43 -14.84
N MET A 66 10.46 -2.35 -13.65
CA MET A 66 9.48 -3.35 -13.18
C MET A 66 8.07 -2.83 -13.48
N SER A 67 7.38 -3.51 -14.40
CA SER A 67 5.95 -3.28 -14.66
C SER A 67 5.14 -3.99 -13.60
N ASP A 68 4.09 -3.33 -13.10
CA ASP A 68 3.05 -3.90 -12.23
C ASP A 68 1.73 -3.47 -12.88
N SER A 69 1.15 -4.39 -13.65
CA SER A 69 0.09 -4.11 -14.62
C SER A 69 -1.29 -3.96 -13.97
N ASP A 70 -1.52 -4.52 -12.78
CA ASP A 70 -2.75 -4.35 -12.01
C ASP A 70 -2.58 -3.53 -10.72
N SER A 71 -1.35 -3.10 -10.44
CA SER A 71 -0.99 -2.16 -9.37
C SER A 71 -1.26 -2.69 -7.97
N ASP A 72 -1.03 -4.00 -7.76
CA ASP A 72 -1.30 -4.67 -6.50
C ASP A 72 -0.09 -4.76 -5.54
N GLY A 73 1.11 -4.41 -6.01
CA GLY A 73 2.35 -4.50 -5.23
C GLY A 73 3.36 -5.53 -5.77
N TYR A 74 2.96 -6.41 -6.68
CA TYR A 74 3.80 -7.44 -7.26
C TYR A 74 4.23 -7.06 -8.68
N PRO A 75 5.54 -7.08 -8.99
CA PRO A 75 5.99 -6.94 -10.37
C PRO A 75 5.47 -8.08 -11.27
N ASP A 76 5.11 -7.75 -12.51
CA ASP A 76 4.61 -8.68 -13.55
C ASP A 76 5.50 -9.92 -13.77
N ASP A 77 6.80 -9.86 -13.44
CA ASP A 77 7.75 -10.96 -13.59
C ASP A 77 7.76 -11.97 -12.43
N VAL A 78 7.21 -11.59 -11.27
CA VAL A 78 7.06 -12.44 -10.09
C VAL A 78 5.61 -12.71 -9.71
N ASP A 79 4.69 -11.90 -10.22
CA ASP A 79 3.24 -12.05 -10.07
C ASP A 79 2.71 -13.26 -10.86
N MET A 80 1.96 -14.15 -10.19
CA MET A 80 1.29 -15.27 -10.84
C MET A 80 0.04 -14.86 -11.63
N CYS A 81 -0.52 -13.69 -11.33
CA CYS A 81 -1.70 -13.11 -11.95
C CYS A 81 -1.49 -11.64 -12.42
N PRO A 82 -0.60 -11.36 -13.41
CA PRO A 82 -0.16 -10.00 -13.82
C PRO A 82 -1.23 -9.00 -14.31
N VAL A 83 -2.51 -9.34 -14.28
CA VAL A 83 -3.60 -8.47 -14.76
C VAL A 83 -4.81 -8.53 -13.84
N SER A 84 -4.69 -9.18 -12.69
CA SER A 84 -5.76 -9.43 -11.75
C SER A 84 -5.20 -9.24 -10.34
N PRO A 85 -5.53 -8.13 -9.69
CA PRO A 85 -4.84 -7.71 -8.48
C PRO A 85 -5.13 -8.66 -7.32
N GLU A 86 -4.10 -8.90 -6.51
CA GLU A 86 -4.15 -9.63 -5.24
C GLU A 86 -5.34 -9.22 -4.36
N THR A 87 -5.94 -10.21 -3.70
CA THR A 87 -7.01 -10.02 -2.71
C THR A 87 -6.51 -10.34 -1.31
N TRP A 88 -6.08 -9.31 -0.58
CA TRP A 88 -5.60 -9.36 0.80
C TRP A 88 -6.63 -9.89 1.82
N ASN A 89 -6.84 -11.19 1.83
CA ASN A 89 -7.88 -11.87 2.61
C ASN A 89 -7.31 -12.94 3.58
N LYS A 90 -5.98 -13.02 3.69
CA LYS A 90 -5.20 -13.99 4.50
C LYS A 90 -5.20 -15.41 3.93
N PHE A 91 -5.42 -15.55 2.63
CA PHE A 91 -5.36 -16.81 1.93
C PHE A 91 -4.54 -16.59 0.67
N ASN A 92 -3.32 -17.13 0.69
CA ASN A 92 -2.35 -17.04 -0.41
C ASN A 92 -1.91 -15.63 -0.83
N ASP A 93 -2.10 -14.60 -0.01
CA ASP A 93 -1.68 -13.19 -0.21
C ASP A 93 -0.21 -12.91 -0.67
N ASP A 94 0.63 -13.94 -0.79
CA ASP A 94 2.04 -13.87 -1.22
C ASP A 94 2.25 -14.26 -2.70
N ASP A 95 1.20 -14.61 -3.46
CA ASP A 95 1.30 -15.07 -4.84
C ASP A 95 0.94 -14.04 -5.92
N GLY A 96 0.33 -12.91 -5.54
CA GLY A 96 -0.11 -11.85 -6.44
C GLY A 96 -1.45 -12.15 -7.11
N CYS A 97 -2.16 -13.20 -6.69
CA CYS A 97 -3.40 -13.63 -7.30
C CYS A 97 -4.64 -13.28 -6.48
N PRO A 98 -5.79 -13.00 -7.12
CA PRO A 98 -7.04 -12.82 -6.42
C PRO A 98 -7.52 -14.15 -5.89
N ASP A 99 -7.33 -14.35 -4.59
CA ASP A 99 -7.76 -15.54 -3.90
C ASP A 99 -9.13 -15.40 -3.24
N VAL A 100 -9.77 -16.54 -2.98
CA VAL A 100 -11.03 -16.62 -2.24
C VAL A 100 -10.92 -17.68 -1.16
N LEU A 101 -11.32 -17.34 0.07
CA LEU A 101 -11.34 -18.29 1.17
C LEU A 101 -12.22 -19.51 0.82
N PRO A 102 -11.80 -20.75 1.15
CA PRO A 102 -12.57 -21.96 0.83
C PRO A 102 -14.03 -21.93 1.32
N GLU A 103 -14.28 -21.30 2.47
CA GLU A 103 -15.62 -21.09 3.02
C GLU A 103 -16.46 -20.15 2.15
N GLN A 104 -15.84 -19.14 1.53
CA GLN A 104 -16.49 -18.17 0.65
C GLN A 104 -16.77 -18.75 -0.74
N SER A 105 -15.93 -19.68 -1.22
CA SER A 105 -16.12 -20.34 -2.52
C SER A 105 -17.44 -21.10 -2.61
N ARG A 106 -18.00 -21.59 -1.50
CA ARG A 106 -19.33 -22.21 -1.50
C ARG A 106 -20.40 -21.20 -1.93
N PHE A 107 -20.42 -20.01 -1.35
CA PHE A 107 -21.41 -18.98 -1.69
C PHE A 107 -21.29 -18.43 -3.12
N VAL A 108 -20.14 -18.60 -3.76
CA VAL A 108 -19.90 -18.18 -5.15
C VAL A 108 -20.43 -19.20 -6.15
N HIS A 109 -20.52 -20.47 -5.75
CA HIS A 109 -20.81 -21.59 -6.66
C HIS A 109 -22.04 -22.41 -6.26
N ASP A 110 -22.78 -22.01 -5.22
CA ASP A 110 -23.99 -22.62 -4.67
C ASP A 110 -24.90 -21.45 -4.28
N GLY A 111 -25.71 -20.99 -5.24
CA GLY A 111 -26.41 -19.71 -5.23
C GLY A 111 -27.57 -19.63 -4.23
N ASP A 112 -28.20 -20.76 -3.92
CA ASP A 112 -29.27 -20.88 -2.92
C ASP A 112 -28.86 -21.61 -1.65
N LEU A 113 -27.62 -22.10 -1.60
CA LEU A 113 -26.97 -22.68 -0.42
C LEU A 113 -27.58 -24.00 0.04
N ASP A 114 -28.17 -24.76 -0.88
CA ASP A 114 -28.72 -26.09 -0.60
C ASP A 114 -27.66 -27.20 -0.57
N GLY A 115 -26.43 -26.90 -1.03
CA GLY A 115 -25.30 -27.83 -1.05
C GLY A 115 -25.03 -28.51 -2.39
N VAL A 116 -25.83 -28.22 -3.42
CA VAL A 116 -25.55 -28.56 -4.81
C VAL A 116 -24.89 -27.35 -5.47
N LEU A 117 -23.81 -27.58 -6.23
CA LEU A 117 -23.15 -26.46 -6.93
C LEU A 117 -23.98 -26.04 -8.14
N ASP A 118 -24.07 -24.74 -8.46
CA ASP A 118 -24.80 -24.16 -9.59
C ASP A 118 -24.57 -24.87 -10.93
N GLY A 119 -23.38 -25.45 -11.13
CA GLY A 119 -23.02 -26.19 -12.35
C GLY A 119 -23.58 -27.62 -12.42
N ALA A 120 -24.00 -28.17 -11.28
CA ALA A 120 -24.62 -29.47 -11.12
C ALA A 120 -26.11 -29.38 -10.73
N ASP A 121 -26.55 -28.22 -10.26
CA ASP A 121 -27.90 -27.89 -9.85
C ASP A 121 -28.82 -27.59 -11.05
N ILE A 122 -30.00 -28.22 -11.09
CA ILE A 122 -31.00 -28.02 -12.14
C ILE A 122 -31.74 -26.68 -11.97
N CYS A 123 -31.85 -26.15 -10.75
CA CYS A 123 -32.44 -24.85 -10.46
C CYS A 123 -31.59 -24.07 -9.44
N PRO A 124 -30.49 -23.42 -9.90
CA PRO A 124 -29.45 -22.71 -9.11
C PRO A 124 -29.89 -21.54 -8.19
N THR A 125 -31.18 -21.35 -7.97
CA THR A 125 -31.76 -20.23 -7.21
C THR A 125 -32.94 -20.67 -6.34
N ALA A 126 -33.28 -21.95 -6.34
CA ALA A 126 -34.41 -22.52 -5.64
C ALA A 126 -33.91 -23.75 -4.85
N PRO A 127 -33.74 -23.62 -3.52
CA PRO A 127 -33.07 -24.64 -2.74
C PRO A 127 -33.90 -25.93 -2.70
N GLU A 128 -33.21 -27.06 -2.83
CA GLU A 128 -33.69 -28.42 -2.59
C GLU A 128 -34.44 -28.53 -1.25
N ASP A 129 -35.56 -29.27 -1.23
CA ASP A 129 -36.40 -29.42 -0.04
C ASP A 129 -36.19 -30.75 0.72
N TYR A 130 -35.40 -31.67 0.14
CA TYR A 130 -34.98 -32.94 0.73
C TYR A 130 -36.17 -33.78 1.24
N ASP A 131 -37.22 -33.91 0.43
CA ASP A 131 -38.44 -34.64 0.78
C ASP A 131 -38.40 -36.16 0.53
N GLY A 132 -37.35 -36.64 -0.13
CA GLY A 132 -37.13 -38.05 -0.47
C GLY A 132 -37.42 -38.42 -1.93
N ASP A 133 -37.93 -37.49 -2.75
CA ASP A 133 -37.95 -37.59 -4.21
C ASP A 133 -36.82 -36.72 -4.78
N ALA A 134 -36.00 -37.28 -5.67
CA ALA A 134 -34.95 -36.58 -6.42
C ALA A 134 -33.97 -35.61 -5.69
N ASP A 135 -33.83 -35.69 -4.35
CA ASP A 135 -32.92 -34.98 -3.41
C ASP A 135 -31.44 -34.66 -3.82
N ASN A 136 -30.95 -35.10 -4.97
CA ASN A 136 -29.58 -34.85 -5.45
C ASN A 136 -29.55 -34.04 -6.76
N ASP A 137 -30.69 -33.54 -7.24
CA ASP A 137 -30.77 -32.76 -8.48
C ASP A 137 -30.81 -31.23 -8.24
N GLY A 138 -30.96 -30.83 -6.97
CA GLY A 138 -30.90 -29.43 -6.54
C GLY A 138 -32.22 -28.70 -6.70
N CYS A 139 -33.34 -29.41 -6.86
CA CYS A 139 -34.62 -28.80 -7.13
C CYS A 139 -35.77 -29.27 -6.25
N PRO A 140 -36.57 -28.33 -5.69
CA PRO A 140 -37.75 -28.71 -4.93
C PRO A 140 -38.86 -29.29 -5.83
N GLU A 141 -39.49 -30.37 -5.37
CA GLU A 141 -40.56 -31.13 -6.05
C GLU A 141 -42.02 -30.67 -5.79
#